data_AF-A0A3B8TQB9-F1
#
_entry.id   AF-A0A3B8TQB9-F1
#
_cell.length_a   1.000
_cell.length_b   1.000
_cell.length_c   1.000
_cell.angle_alpha   90.00
_cell.angle_beta   90.00
_cell.angle_gamma   90.00
#
_symmetry.space_group_name_H-M   'P 1'
#
loop_
_entity.id
_entity.type
_entity.pdbx_description
1 polymer ?
#
loop_
_entity_poly.entity_id
_entity_poly.type
_entity_poly.pdbx_seq_one_letter_code
_entity_poly.pdbx_strand_id
1 'polypeptide(L)'
;MSTTKMYTVAGVSTSNGKTKVRFANDYVGRFKILTKNGHTDVNIIELPDSMSKGDVCKFLSTHDKFQDEASQSAIAEFVVRNVKGFKESATVTPDAALVKEEAEADLTVEAETVEA
;
A
#
# COMPACT_ATOMS: atom_id res chain seq x y z
N MET A 1 -18.11 3.21 11.39
CA MET A 1 -16.72 2.73 11.20
C MET A 1 -15.82 3.54 12.12
N SER A 2 -15.07 2.93 13.03
CA SER A 2 -14.09 3.66 13.85
C SER A 2 -12.87 4.01 12.99
N THR A 3 -12.57 5.31 12.86
CA THR A 3 -11.40 5.87 12.17
C THR A 3 -10.16 5.92 13.07
N THR A 4 -10.32 5.60 14.36
CA THR A 4 -9.26 5.65 15.38
C THR A 4 -8.31 4.46 15.35
N LYS A 5 -8.66 3.39 14.63
CA LYS A 5 -7.82 2.20 14.52
C LYS A 5 -6.70 2.43 13.52
N MET A 6 -5.47 2.18 13.96
CA MET A 6 -4.28 2.19 13.11
C MET A 6 -4.06 0.82 12.49
N TYR A 7 -3.53 0.81 11.27
CA TYR A 7 -3.27 -0.38 10.48
C TYR A 7 -1.82 -0.39 10.01
N THR A 8 -1.18 -1.54 10.11
CA THR A 8 0.21 -1.77 9.65
C THR A 8 0.27 -2.50 8.31
N VAL A 9 -0.86 -3.02 7.83
CA VAL A 9 -0.96 -3.78 6.57
C VAL A 9 -2.16 -3.30 5.77
N ALA A 10 -1.96 -3.02 4.48
CA ALA A 10 -3.05 -2.61 3.61
C ALA A 10 -2.83 -2.98 2.15
N GLY A 11 -3.92 -2.90 1.38
CA GLY A 11 -3.87 -3.09 -0.06
C GLY A 11 -5.26 -3.28 -0.67
N VAL A 12 -5.33 -3.96 -1.80
CA VAL A 12 -6.58 -4.22 -2.52
C VAL A 12 -6.79 -5.71 -2.75
N SER A 13 -8.05 -6.09 -2.90
CA SER A 13 -8.40 -7.44 -3.36
C SER A 13 -9.73 -7.39 -4.09
N THR A 14 -9.86 -8.27 -5.07
CA THR A 14 -11.08 -8.45 -5.85
C THR A 14 -11.89 -9.60 -5.26
N SER A 15 -13.18 -9.38 -5.03
CA SER A 15 -14.12 -10.43 -4.61
C SER A 15 -15.41 -10.25 -5.38
N ASN A 16 -15.87 -11.31 -6.03
CA ASN A 16 -17.07 -11.32 -6.86
C ASN A 16 -17.07 -10.16 -7.89
N GLY A 17 -15.93 -9.94 -8.55
CA GLY A 17 -15.74 -8.86 -9.53
C GLY A 17 -15.68 -7.45 -8.95
N LYS A 18 -15.61 -7.28 -7.62
CA LYS A 18 -15.51 -5.97 -6.95
C LYS A 18 -14.18 -5.84 -6.23
N THR A 19 -13.35 -4.92 -6.72
CA THR A 19 -12.10 -4.52 -6.07
C THR A 19 -12.40 -3.60 -4.90
N LYS A 20 -11.79 -3.88 -3.75
CA LYS A 20 -11.99 -3.08 -2.54
C LYS A 20 -10.70 -2.99 -1.74
N VAL A 21 -10.50 -1.85 -1.09
CA VAL A 21 -9.41 -1.66 -0.14
C VAL A 21 -9.58 -2.59 1.07
N ARG A 22 -8.45 -3.11 1.56
CA ARG A 22 -8.31 -4.00 2.71
C ARG A 22 -7.33 -3.38 3.69
N PHE A 23 -7.69 -3.46 4.96
CA PHE A 23 -6.86 -3.01 6.07
C PHE A 23 -6.72 -4.17 7.06
N ALA A 24 -5.51 -4.38 7.57
CA ALA A 24 -5.16 -5.42 8.51
C ALA A 24 -3.94 -5.03 9.35
N ASN A 25 -3.62 -5.86 10.34
CA ASN A 25 -2.43 -5.71 11.18
C ASN A 25 -1.49 -6.93 11.10
N ASP A 26 -1.89 -7.96 10.36
CA ASP A 26 -1.13 -9.19 10.15
C ASP A 26 -1.19 -9.53 8.65
N TYR A 27 -0.03 -9.53 8.01
CA TYR A 27 0.13 -9.78 6.58
C TYR A 27 -0.28 -11.21 6.22
N VAL A 28 0.32 -12.18 6.88
CA VAL A 28 0.17 -13.60 6.54
C VAL A 28 -1.25 -14.07 6.85
N GLY A 29 -1.78 -13.71 8.02
CA GLY A 29 -3.15 -14.06 8.39
C GLY A 29 -4.17 -13.44 7.43
N ARG A 30 -3.97 -12.17 7.05
CA ARG A 30 -4.90 -11.50 6.14
C ARG A 30 -4.87 -12.11 4.75
N PHE A 31 -3.68 -12.34 4.21
CA PHE A 31 -3.52 -12.96 2.89
C PHE A 31 -4.17 -14.34 2.87
N LYS A 32 -3.88 -15.20 3.85
CA LYS A 32 -4.48 -16.55 3.95
C LYS A 32 -6.00 -16.52 3.98
N ILE A 33 -6.61 -15.60 4.74
CA ILE A 33 -8.08 -15.51 4.83
C ILE A 33 -8.68 -15.04 3.50
N LEU A 34 -8.07 -14.06 2.82
CA LEU A 34 -8.57 -13.59 1.54
C LEU A 34 -8.48 -14.67 0.46
N THR A 35 -7.36 -15.39 0.40
CA THR A 35 -7.21 -16.51 -0.55
C THR A 35 -8.17 -17.64 -0.25
N LYS A 36 -8.37 -18.00 1.03
CA LYS A 36 -9.37 -19.02 1.43
C LYS A 36 -10.80 -18.62 1.08
N ASN A 37 -11.10 -17.32 1.15
CA ASN A 37 -12.40 -16.77 0.79
C ASN A 37 -12.57 -16.57 -0.74
N GLY A 38 -11.62 -17.03 -1.56
CA GLY A 38 -11.70 -16.97 -3.02
C GLY A 38 -11.54 -15.56 -3.59
N HIS A 39 -10.81 -14.68 -2.89
CA HIS A 39 -10.44 -13.38 -3.47
C HIS A 39 -9.40 -13.57 -4.58
N THR A 40 -9.57 -12.83 -5.67
CA THR A 40 -8.58 -12.70 -6.76
C THR A 40 -7.82 -11.38 -6.61
N ASP A 41 -6.67 -11.27 -7.28
CA ASP A 41 -5.85 -10.05 -7.32
C ASP A 41 -5.54 -9.48 -5.92
N VAL A 42 -5.09 -10.37 -5.03
CA VAL A 42 -4.80 -10.04 -3.63
C VAL A 42 -3.43 -9.36 -3.55
N ASN A 43 -3.44 -8.04 -3.66
CA ASN A 43 -2.25 -7.21 -3.53
C ASN A 43 -2.28 -6.51 -2.18
N ILE A 44 -1.45 -6.98 -1.24
CA ILE A 44 -1.33 -6.41 0.10
C ILE A 44 0.14 -6.10 0.32
N ILE A 45 0.43 -5.02 1.05
CA ILE A 45 1.76 -4.62 1.46
C ILE A 45 1.78 -4.30 2.94
N GLU A 46 2.96 -4.41 3.53
CA GLU A 46 3.23 -3.88 4.87
C GLU A 46 3.53 -2.39 4.74
N LEU A 47 2.92 -1.59 5.61
CA LEU A 47 3.21 -0.17 5.71
C LEU A 47 4.45 0.03 6.58
N PRO A 48 5.24 1.09 6.33
CA PRO A 48 6.38 1.42 7.18
C PRO A 48 5.95 1.70 8.62
N ASP A 49 4.77 2.33 8.80
CA ASP A 49 4.24 2.72 10.10
C ASP A 49 2.75 2.43 10.22
N SER A 50 2.26 2.36 11.46
CA SER A 50 0.84 2.21 11.74
C SER A 50 0.06 3.49 11.43
N MET A 51 -0.79 3.47 10.41
CA MET A 51 -1.46 4.65 9.88
C MET A 51 -2.99 4.55 10.00
N SER A 52 -3.66 5.70 9.99
CA SER A 52 -5.13 5.75 9.94
C SER A 52 -5.62 5.33 8.55
N LYS A 53 -6.89 4.93 8.43
CA LYS A 53 -7.45 4.50 7.12
C LYS A 53 -7.29 5.54 6.02
N GLY A 54 -7.37 6.84 6.33
CA GLY A 54 -7.23 7.86 5.32
C GLY A 54 -5.79 8.10 4.89
N ASP A 55 -4.84 8.00 5.82
CA ASP A 55 -3.41 8.10 5.51
C ASP A 55 -2.95 6.89 4.69
N VAL A 56 -3.41 5.69 5.04
CA VAL A 56 -3.21 4.47 4.24
C VAL A 56 -3.73 4.66 2.81
N CYS A 57 -4.91 5.25 2.62
CA CYS A 57 -5.44 5.50 1.28
C CYS A 57 -4.55 6.46 0.48
N LYS A 58 -4.01 7.50 1.10
CA LYS A 58 -3.05 8.40 0.45
C LYS A 58 -1.78 7.65 0.04
N PHE A 59 -1.23 6.85 0.95
CA PHE A 59 -0.04 6.05 0.70
C PHE A 59 -0.25 5.04 -0.44
N LEU A 60 -1.38 4.32 -0.44
CA LEU A 60 -1.71 3.38 -1.50
C LEU A 60 -1.93 4.09 -2.85
N SER A 61 -2.53 5.28 -2.88
CA SER A 61 -2.71 6.03 -4.11
C SER A 61 -1.39 6.45 -4.77
N THR A 62 -0.33 6.69 -3.99
CA THR A 62 1.00 7.06 -4.50
C THR A 62 1.89 5.87 -4.82
N HIS A 63 1.53 4.66 -4.39
CA HIS A 63 2.40 3.50 -4.51
C HIS A 63 2.27 2.84 -5.90
N ASP A 64 3.40 2.48 -6.52
CA ASP A 64 3.47 2.03 -7.92
C ASP A 64 2.62 0.76 -8.18
N LYS A 65 2.64 -0.19 -7.24
CA LYS A 65 1.86 -1.44 -7.29
C LYS A 65 0.33 -1.25 -7.28
N PHE A 66 -0.18 -0.04 -7.06
CA PHE A 66 -1.62 0.25 -6.99
C PHE A 66 -2.06 1.31 -8.01
N GLN A 67 -1.28 1.53 -9.06
CA GLN A 67 -1.63 2.47 -10.15
C GLN A 67 -2.68 1.93 -11.13
N ASP A 68 -3.08 0.66 -11.01
CA ASP A 68 -4.14 0.09 -11.83
C ASP A 68 -5.48 0.82 -11.64
N GLU A 69 -6.26 0.94 -12.71
CA GLU A 69 -7.56 1.62 -12.70
C GLU A 69 -8.52 1.06 -11.64
N ALA A 70 -8.55 -0.26 -11.49
CA ALA A 70 -9.38 -0.95 -10.50
C ALA A 70 -8.96 -0.61 -9.06
N SER A 71 -7.65 -0.48 -8.82
CA SER A 71 -7.07 -0.15 -7.52
C SER A 71 -7.38 1.30 -7.14
N GLN A 72 -7.12 2.25 -8.05
CA GLN A 72 -7.38 3.67 -7.83
C GLN A 72 -8.87 3.96 -7.64
N SER A 73 -9.73 3.31 -8.43
CA SER A 73 -11.18 3.41 -8.28
C SER A 73 -11.65 2.92 -6.91
N ALA A 74 -11.14 1.78 -6.44
CA ALA A 74 -11.48 1.25 -5.12
C ALA A 74 -11.02 2.17 -3.98
N ILE A 75 -9.85 2.80 -4.11
CA ILE A 75 -9.32 3.75 -3.13
C ILE A 75 -10.17 5.02 -3.09
N ALA A 76 -10.44 5.63 -4.26
CA ALA A 76 -11.26 6.83 -4.36
C ALA A 76 -12.68 6.62 -3.81
N GLU A 77 -13.31 5.49 -4.17
CA GLU A 77 -14.63 5.10 -3.69
C GLU A 77 -14.65 4.95 -2.16
N PHE A 78 -13.58 4.37 -1.59
CA PHE A 78 -13.46 4.24 -0.14
C PHE A 78 -13.34 5.61 0.55
N VAL A 79 -12.49 6.50 0.04
CA VAL A 79 -12.26 7.85 0.59
C VAL A 79 -13.55 8.66 0.59
N VAL A 80 -14.24 8.75 -0.54
CA VAL A 80 -15.49 9.52 -0.67
C VAL A 80 -16.57 9.03 0.30
N ARG A 81 -16.69 7.71 0.48
CA ARG A 81 -17.76 7.14 1.32
C ARG A 81 -17.44 7.16 2.81
N ASN A 82 -16.18 6.94 3.18
CA ASN A 82 -15.80 6.63 4.57
C ASN A 82 -14.98 7.73 5.24
N VAL A 83 -14.36 8.61 4.47
CA VAL A 83 -13.48 9.67 4.97
C VAL A 83 -14.20 11.01 4.84
N LYS A 84 -15.18 11.25 5.72
CA LYS A 84 -15.86 12.55 5.83
C LYS A 84 -15.09 13.41 6.82
N GLY A 85 -14.52 14.52 6.35
CA GLY A 85 -13.82 15.49 7.20
C GLY A 85 -12.36 15.16 7.46
N PHE A 86 -11.59 14.82 6.43
CA PHE A 86 -10.13 14.77 6.53
C PHE A 86 -9.58 16.18 6.78
N LYS A 87 -9.54 16.59 8.04
CA LYS A 87 -8.59 17.61 8.45
C LYS A 87 -7.25 16.92 8.52
N GLU A 88 -6.41 17.28 7.55
CA GLU A 88 -4.98 17.05 7.54
C GLU A 88 -4.42 17.38 8.93
N SER A 89 -4.20 16.35 9.73
CA SER A 89 -3.48 16.47 11.00
C SER A 89 -2.26 15.59 10.88
N ALA A 90 -1.20 16.22 10.37
CA ALA A 90 0.14 15.74 10.50
C ALA A 90 0.48 15.54 11.98
N THR A 91 0.76 14.31 12.37
CA THR A 91 1.72 14.01 13.43
C THR A 91 2.53 12.81 12.97
N VAL A 92 3.51 13.12 12.13
CA VAL A 92 4.77 12.39 12.07
C VAL A 92 5.39 12.46 13.47
N THR A 93 5.45 11.33 14.16
CA THR A 93 6.47 11.08 15.18
C THR A 93 7.41 10.04 14.60
N PRO A 94 8.61 10.43 14.15
CA PRO A 94 9.62 9.48 13.74
C PRO A 94 10.24 8.91 15.01
N ASP A 95 9.99 7.63 15.30
CA ASP A 95 10.88 6.86 16.15
C ASP A 95 11.49 5.73 15.31
N ALA A 96 12.79 5.57 15.50
CA ALA A 96 13.73 5.07 14.51
C ALA A 96 13.91 3.54 14.55
N ALA A 97 14.60 3.05 13.51
CA ALA A 97 15.21 1.72 13.32
C ALA A 97 14.31 0.70 12.58
N LEU A 98 14.68 0.10 11.43
CA LEU A 98 15.98 -0.12 10.80
C LEU A 98 15.91 0.04 9.28
N VAL A 99 16.83 0.85 8.74
CA VAL A 99 17.37 0.68 7.39
C VAL A 99 18.40 -0.46 7.45
N LYS A 100 18.12 -1.55 6.76
CA LYS A 100 19.13 -2.47 6.21
C LYS A 100 18.55 -3.16 4.97
N GLU A 101 18.81 -2.58 3.81
CA GLU A 101 19.06 -3.36 2.60
C GLU A 101 19.90 -2.50 1.64
N GLU A 102 21.22 -2.52 1.85
CA GLU A 102 22.17 -2.27 0.76
C GLU A 102 22.12 -3.53 -0.12
N ALA A 103 21.39 -3.44 -1.24
CA ALA A 103 21.50 -4.41 -2.31
C ALA A 103 22.48 -3.85 -3.35
N GLU A 104 23.60 -4.55 -3.47
CA GLU A 104 24.61 -4.39 -4.51
C GLU A 104 23.98 -4.53 -5.90
N ALA A 105 24.28 -3.58 -6.78
CA ALA A 105 24.24 -3.79 -8.22
C ALA A 105 25.15 -2.76 -8.90
N ASP A 106 26.46 -3.02 -8.84
CA ASP A 106 27.42 -2.49 -9.80
C ASP A 106 27.25 -3.32 -11.08
N LEU A 107 26.71 -2.70 -12.15
CA LEU A 107 26.74 -3.28 -13.49
C LEU A 107 27.24 -2.23 -14.49
N THR A 108 28.54 -2.32 -14.74
CA THR A 108 29.28 -1.81 -15.88
C THR A 108 28.48 -1.82 -17.19
N VAL A 109 28.35 -0.64 -17.84
CA VAL A 109 28.28 -0.52 -19.30
C VAL A 109 29.05 0.75 -19.72
N GLU A 110 30.37 0.65 -19.86
CA GLU A 110 31.14 1.59 -20.69
C GLU A 110 31.32 0.95 -22.07
N ALA A 111 30.56 1.45 -23.03
CA ALA A 111 30.77 1.18 -24.45
C ALA A 111 30.37 2.42 -25.27
N GLU A 112 31.33 3.30 -25.54
CA GLU A 112 31.32 4.19 -26.70
C GLU A 112 32.80 4.48 -27.08
N THR A 113 33.41 3.55 -27.82
CA THR A 113 33.81 3.69 -29.24
C THR A 113 34.90 4.73 -29.54
N VAL A 114 36.14 4.23 -29.62
CA VAL A 114 37.09 4.28 -30.74
C VAL A 114 37.19 5.58 -31.58
N GLU A 115 38.40 6.15 -31.49
CA GLU A 115 39.24 6.84 -32.50
C GLU A 115 38.60 7.56 -33.70
N ALA A 116 39.03 8.82 -33.86
CA ALA A 116 39.31 9.45 -35.15
C ALA A 116 40.57 10.33 -35.02
#